data_AF-A0A2M6YTT4-F1
#
_entry.id   AF-A0A2M6YTT4-F1
#
_cell.length_a   1.000
_cell.length_b   1.000
_cell.length_c   1.000
_cell.angle_alpha   90.00
_cell.angle_beta   90.00
_cell.angle_gamma   90.00
#
_symmetry.space_group_name_H-M   'P 1'
#
loop_
_entity.id
_entity.type
_entity.pdbx_description
1 polymer ?
#
loop_
_entity_poly.entity_id
_entity_poly.type
_entity_poly.pdbx_seq_one_letter_code
_entity_poly.pdbx_strand_id
1 'polypeptide(L)'
;MKKSFFPHFNKSNYNIIINLTYFFYFISILLFSIYSYSLVDLNLTLFNNQIWDNFRTYIIQIGYFNRGLSTTIYFSGIIILFLLYYLAKKVKPDPLKLALVIGIVSLISYPFLSHDFFNYMFDAKILTFYGKNP
;
A
#
# COMPACT_ATOMS: atom_id res chain seq x y z
N MET A 1 28.73 -19.90 -12.59
CA MET A 1 28.40 -19.58 -14.00
C MET A 1 26.87 -19.43 -14.13
N LYS A 2 26.32 -18.22 -14.02
CA LYS A 2 24.87 -17.96 -14.18
C LYS A 2 24.54 -18.04 -15.68
N LYS A 3 24.00 -19.18 -16.14
CA LYS A 3 23.41 -19.25 -17.49
C LYS A 3 22.21 -18.30 -17.54
N SER A 4 22.32 -17.25 -18.36
CA SER A 4 21.23 -16.32 -18.67
C SER A 4 20.14 -17.09 -19.43
N PHE A 5 18.97 -17.24 -18.81
CA PHE A 5 17.86 -18.05 -19.32
C PHE A 5 17.03 -17.36 -20.42
N PHE A 6 17.43 -16.17 -20.84
CA PHE A 6 16.92 -15.49 -22.03
C PHE A 6 18.02 -15.52 -23.11
N PRO A 7 18.13 -16.60 -23.90
CA PRO A 7 19.20 -16.73 -24.90
C PRO A 7 19.09 -15.73 -26.06
N HIS A 8 17.96 -15.01 -26.18
CA HIS A 8 17.71 -14.04 -27.25
C HIS A 8 17.62 -12.57 -26.82
N PHE A 9 17.76 -12.25 -25.52
CA PHE A 9 17.73 -10.86 -25.09
C PHE A 9 19.16 -10.30 -24.98
N ASN A 10 19.43 -9.29 -25.80
CA ASN A 10 20.65 -8.50 -25.71
C ASN A 10 20.75 -7.86 -24.30
N LYS A 11 21.96 -7.74 -23.74
CA LYS A 11 22.17 -7.31 -22.34
C LYS A 11 21.48 -5.98 -21.99
N SER A 12 21.37 -5.08 -22.97
CA SER A 12 20.62 -3.81 -22.87
C SER A 12 19.13 -4.03 -22.56
N ASN A 13 18.47 -4.93 -23.30
CA ASN A 13 17.04 -5.22 -23.14
C ASN A 13 16.74 -5.84 -21.77
N TYR A 14 17.67 -6.62 -21.22
CA TYR A 14 17.52 -7.20 -19.88
C TYR A 14 17.49 -6.13 -18.78
N ASN A 15 18.35 -5.12 -18.87
CA ASN A 15 18.37 -4.00 -17.92
C ASN A 15 17.09 -3.14 -18.02
N ILE A 16 16.57 -2.95 -19.23
CA ILE A 16 15.28 -2.24 -19.44
C ILE A 16 14.15 -2.98 -18.71
N ILE A 17 14.07 -4.31 -18.86
CA ILE A 17 13.04 -5.12 -18.19
C ILE A 17 13.17 -5.05 -16.66
N ILE A 18 14.39 -5.04 -16.12
CA ILE A 18 14.62 -4.83 -14.68
C ILE A 18 14.08 -3.46 -14.23
N ASN A 19 14.42 -2.39 -14.94
CA ASN A 19 13.98 -1.03 -14.59
C ASN A 19 12.46 -0.90 -14.68
N LEU A 20 11.84 -1.49 -15.70
CA LEU A 20 10.37 -1.58 -15.81
C LEU A 20 9.76 -2.35 -14.63
N THR A 21 10.41 -3.43 -14.18
CA THR A 21 9.96 -4.19 -13.01
C THR A 21 9.93 -3.29 -11.77
N TYR A 22 11.01 -2.55 -11.49
CA TYR A 22 11.03 -1.60 -10.37
C TYR A 22 9.95 -0.52 -10.49
N PHE A 23 9.76 0.03 -11.69
CA PHE A 23 8.73 1.03 -11.94
C PHE A 23 7.32 0.49 -11.68
N PHE A 24 7.01 -0.74 -12.13
CA PHE A 24 5.71 -1.35 -11.89
C PHE A 24 5.48 -1.69 -10.41
N TYR A 25 6.51 -2.10 -9.67
CA TYR A 25 6.41 -2.22 -8.21
C TYR A 25 6.13 -0.87 -7.55
N PHE A 26 6.89 0.17 -7.92
CA PHE A 26 6.72 1.51 -7.37
C PHE A 26 5.27 2.00 -7.56
N ILE A 27 4.74 1.96 -8.78
CA ILE A 27 3.38 2.46 -9.05
C ILE A 27 2.32 1.62 -8.34
N SER A 28 2.49 0.29 -8.28
CA SER A 28 1.52 -0.59 -7.63
C SER A 28 1.47 -0.35 -6.12
N ILE A 29 2.63 -0.27 -5.45
CA ILE A 29 2.70 0.01 -4.01
C ILE A 29 2.24 1.44 -3.71
N LEU A 30 2.53 2.42 -4.58
CA LEU A 30 2.06 3.79 -4.41
C LEU A 30 0.53 3.86 -4.46
N LEU A 31 -0.10 3.21 -5.44
CA LEU A 31 -1.55 3.15 -5.56
C LEU A 31 -2.20 2.43 -4.36
N PHE A 32 -1.59 1.34 -3.89
CA PHE A 32 -2.03 0.66 -2.66
C PHE A 32 -1.88 1.52 -1.42
N SER A 33 -0.79 2.29 -1.33
CA SER A 33 -0.55 3.20 -0.21
C SER A 33 -1.60 4.31 -0.19
N ILE A 34 -2.00 4.84 -1.34
CA ILE A 34 -3.12 5.80 -1.43
C ILE A 34 -4.45 5.11 -1.09
N TYR A 35 -4.70 3.92 -1.63
CA TYR A 35 -5.91 3.14 -1.35
C TYR A 35 -6.04 2.80 0.15
N SER A 36 -4.95 2.56 0.86
CA SER A 36 -5.00 2.24 2.30
C SER A 36 -5.72 3.30 3.15
N TYR A 37 -5.74 4.56 2.71
CA TYR A 37 -6.49 5.64 3.36
C TYR A 37 -8.01 5.47 3.24
N SER A 38 -8.50 4.61 2.35
CA SER A 38 -9.92 4.23 2.31
C SER A 38 -10.36 3.47 3.57
N LEU A 39 -9.41 2.99 4.37
CA LEU A 39 -9.61 2.27 5.63
C LEU A 39 -9.44 3.17 6.86
N VAL A 40 -9.30 4.49 6.65
CA VAL A 40 -9.25 5.46 7.75
C VAL A 40 -10.57 5.46 8.52
N ASP A 41 -10.49 5.68 9.82
CA ASP A 41 -11.67 5.84 10.66
C ASP A 41 -12.45 7.12 10.28
N LEU A 42 -13.78 7.00 10.24
CA LEU A 42 -14.74 8.08 10.05
C LEU A 42 -14.73 9.10 11.19
N ASN A 43 -14.32 8.69 12.39
CA ASN A 43 -14.30 9.54 13.58
C ASN A 43 -12.93 10.20 13.83
N LEU A 44 -11.89 9.78 13.10
CA LEU A 44 -10.54 10.32 13.26
C LEU A 44 -10.36 11.64 12.49
N THR A 45 -10.38 12.76 13.23
CA THR A 45 -10.19 14.12 12.72
C THR A 45 -8.86 14.72 13.21
N LEU A 46 -7.74 14.05 12.92
CA LEU A 46 -6.41 14.51 13.35
C LEU A 46 -5.98 15.84 12.72
N PHE A 47 -6.51 16.16 11.53
CA PHE A 47 -6.12 17.33 10.75
C PHE A 47 -7.36 18.09 10.28
N ASN A 48 -7.41 19.40 10.54
CA ASN A 48 -8.44 20.30 10.06
C ASN A 48 -7.89 21.08 8.86
N ASN A 49 -7.90 20.44 7.68
CA ASN A 49 -7.41 21.03 6.44
C ASN A 49 -8.34 20.64 5.29
N GLN A 50 -8.82 21.64 4.54
CA GLN A 50 -9.77 21.43 3.45
C GLN A 50 -9.27 20.43 2.37
N ILE A 51 -7.97 20.42 2.06
CA ILE A 51 -7.39 19.50 1.08
C ILE A 51 -7.50 18.07 1.59
N TRP A 52 -7.17 17.85 2.87
CA TRP A 52 -7.29 16.57 3.52
C TRP A 52 -8.75 16.11 3.58
N ASP A 53 -9.68 16.99 3.97
CA ASP A 53 -11.10 16.64 4.07
C ASP A 53 -11.71 16.25 2.72
N ASN A 54 -11.35 16.96 1.65
CA ASN A 54 -11.79 16.62 0.29
C ASN A 54 -11.25 15.25 -0.13
N PHE A 55 -9.96 14.98 0.07
CA PHE A 55 -9.34 13.69 -0.24
C PHE A 55 -9.96 12.55 0.58
N ARG A 56 -10.09 12.76 1.89
CA ARG A 56 -10.66 11.82 2.84
C ARG A 56 -12.10 11.46 2.49
N THR A 57 -12.92 12.46 2.19
CA THR A 57 -14.33 12.23 1.83
C THR A 57 -14.43 11.38 0.55
N TYR A 58 -13.59 11.65 -0.44
CA TYR A 58 -13.53 10.88 -1.68
C TYR A 58 -13.07 9.43 -1.45
N ILE A 59 -11.94 9.22 -0.74
CA ILE A 59 -11.37 7.89 -0.55
C ILE A 59 -12.26 7.00 0.34
N ILE A 60 -12.99 7.60 1.30
CA ILE A 60 -13.96 6.89 2.15
C ILE A 60 -15.20 6.45 1.36
N GLN A 61 -15.67 7.26 0.41
CA GLN A 61 -16.77 6.84 -0.48
C GLN A 61 -16.42 5.58 -1.25
N ILE A 62 -15.17 5.46 -1.70
CA ILE A 62 -14.65 4.27 -2.36
C ILE A 62 -14.57 3.10 -1.37
N GLY A 63 -13.93 3.29 -0.22
CA GLY A 63 -13.63 2.22 0.73
C GLY A 63 -14.84 1.68 1.49
N TYR A 64 -15.59 2.59 2.12
CA TYR A 64 -16.64 2.26 3.10
C TYR A 64 -18.02 2.13 2.46
N PHE A 65 -18.39 3.09 1.61
CA PHE A 65 -19.73 3.20 1.04
C PHE A 65 -19.91 2.37 -0.23
N ASN A 66 -18.84 2.12 -1.00
CA ASN A 66 -18.88 1.26 -2.19
C ASN A 66 -18.06 -0.02 -1.99
N ARG A 67 -18.54 -0.91 -1.11
CA ARG A 67 -17.84 -2.16 -0.74
C ARG A 67 -17.52 -3.06 -1.93
N GLY A 68 -18.37 -3.12 -2.95
CA GLY A 68 -18.14 -3.93 -4.15
C GLY A 68 -16.94 -3.43 -4.96
N LEU A 69 -16.87 -2.11 -5.17
CA LEU A 69 -15.72 -1.48 -5.84
C LEU A 69 -14.45 -1.61 -5.00
N SER A 70 -14.53 -1.35 -3.69
CA SER A 70 -13.39 -1.51 -2.76
C SER A 70 -12.81 -2.93 -2.81
N THR A 71 -13.67 -3.95 -2.75
CA THR A 71 -13.25 -5.36 -2.85
C THR A 71 -12.57 -5.65 -4.18
N THR A 72 -13.10 -5.10 -5.28
CA THR A 72 -12.53 -5.26 -6.62
C THR A 72 -11.14 -4.62 -6.71
N ILE A 73 -10.97 -3.40 -6.17
CA ILE A 73 -9.66 -2.72 -6.11
C ILE A 73 -8.65 -3.56 -5.32
N TYR A 74 -9.04 -4.00 -4.12
CA TYR A 74 -8.16 -4.79 -3.26
C TYR A 74 -7.74 -6.11 -3.93
N PHE A 75 -8.70 -6.85 -4.49
CA PHE A 75 -8.44 -8.16 -5.11
C PHE A 75 -7.63 -8.04 -6.41
N SER A 76 -7.98 -7.07 -7.28
CA SER A 76 -7.20 -6.81 -8.50
C SER A 76 -5.77 -6.42 -8.17
N GLY A 77 -5.59 -5.65 -7.11
CA GLY A 77 -4.27 -5.27 -6.64
C GLY A 77 -3.45 -6.44 -6.09
N ILE A 78 -4.06 -7.38 -5.35
CA ILE A 78 -3.40 -8.64 -4.94
C ILE A 78 -2.92 -9.42 -6.17
N ILE A 79 -3.77 -9.55 -7.20
CA ILE A 79 -3.41 -10.23 -8.45
C ILE A 79 -2.21 -9.55 -9.11
N ILE A 80 -2.21 -8.21 -9.19
CA ILE A 80 -1.09 -7.44 -9.75
C ILE A 80 0.20 -7.73 -8.99
N LEU A 81 0.17 -7.73 -7.65
CA LEU A 81 1.35 -8.03 -6.84
C LEU A 81 1.86 -9.47 -7.07
N PHE A 82 0.97 -10.45 -7.22
CA PHE A 82 1.36 -11.81 -7.59
C PHE A 82 2.00 -11.88 -8.98
N LEU A 83 1.44 -11.19 -9.98
CA LEU A 83 2.02 -11.12 -11.32
C LEU A 83 3.42 -10.49 -11.30
N LEU A 84 3.59 -9.41 -10.54
CA LEU A 84 4.89 -8.75 -10.34
C LEU A 84 5.88 -9.64 -9.59
N TYR A 85 5.42 -10.46 -8.66
CA TYR A 85 6.26 -11.47 -8.00
C TYR A 85 6.77 -12.51 -9.00
N TYR A 86 5.89 -13.05 -9.85
CA TYR A 86 6.32 -13.99 -10.89
C TYR A 86 7.28 -13.36 -11.90
N LEU A 87 7.07 -12.09 -12.26
CA LEU A 87 7.99 -11.33 -13.11
C LEU A 87 9.36 -11.17 -12.42
N ALA A 88 9.38 -10.76 -11.15
CA ALA A 88 10.60 -10.62 -10.36
C ALA A 88 11.35 -11.96 -10.24
N LYS A 89 10.66 -13.09 -10.09
CA LYS A 89 11.29 -14.42 -10.06
C LYS A 89 12.00 -14.76 -11.38
N LYS A 90 11.45 -14.33 -12.51
CA LYS A 90 12.05 -14.53 -13.85
C LYS A 90 13.23 -13.60 -14.10
N VAL A 91 13.07 -12.32 -13.80
CA VAL A 91 14.04 -11.24 -14.12
C VAL A 91 15.14 -11.11 -13.04
N LYS A 92 14.88 -11.62 -11.83
CA LYS A 92 15.82 -11.62 -10.69
C LYS A 92 16.43 -10.24 -10.42
N PRO A 93 15.61 -9.20 -10.17
CA PRO A 93 16.12 -7.88 -9.79
C PRO A 93 16.93 -7.98 -8.49
N ASP A 94 17.78 -6.98 -8.24
CA ASP A 94 18.49 -6.84 -6.97
C ASP A 94 17.46 -6.73 -5.83
N PRO A 95 17.46 -7.66 -4.85
CA PRO A 95 16.48 -7.71 -3.78
C PRO A 95 16.57 -6.51 -2.84
N LEU A 96 17.77 -5.94 -2.61
CA LEU A 96 17.93 -4.79 -1.74
C LEU A 96 17.29 -3.54 -2.33
N LYS A 97 17.51 -3.30 -3.63
CA LYS A 97 16.86 -2.20 -4.35
C LYS A 97 15.34 -2.37 -4.38
N LEU A 98 14.86 -3.58 -4.61
CA LEU A 98 13.42 -3.85 -4.61
C LEU A 98 12.81 -3.59 -3.22
N ALA A 99 13.47 -4.06 -2.15
CA ALA A 99 13.03 -3.82 -0.78
C ALA A 99 13.02 -2.33 -0.42
N LEU A 100 14.01 -1.56 -0.88
CA LEU A 100 14.02 -0.10 -0.68
C LEU A 100 12.86 0.59 -1.39
N VAL A 101 12.58 0.23 -2.66
CA VAL A 101 11.44 0.78 -3.40
C VAL A 101 10.13 0.49 -2.67
N ILE A 102 9.91 -0.75 -2.24
CA ILE A 102 8.69 -1.12 -1.53
C ILE A 102 8.62 -0.40 -0.18
N GLY A 103 9.68 -0.49 0.63
CA GLY A 103 9.73 0.04 1.98
C GLY A 103 9.53 1.56 2.04
N ILE A 104 10.24 2.32 1.20
CA ILE A 104 10.14 3.79 1.18
C ILE A 104 8.73 4.24 0.80
N VAL A 105 8.12 3.62 -0.21
CA VAL A 105 6.77 4.01 -0.65
C VAL A 105 5.74 3.64 0.42
N SER A 106 5.88 2.46 1.05
CA SER A 106 4.99 2.02 2.12
C SER A 106 5.02 2.90 3.37
N LEU A 107 6.04 3.74 3.58
CA LEU A 107 6.05 4.71 4.69
C LEU A 107 4.91 5.72 4.62
N ILE A 108 4.37 5.98 3.42
CA ILE A 108 3.26 6.91 3.20
C ILE A 108 1.90 6.20 3.39
N SER A 109 1.89 4.86 3.46
CA SER A 109 0.66 4.08 3.62
C SER A 109 0.00 4.35 4.96
N TYR A 110 -1.33 4.39 4.96
CA TYR A 110 -2.11 4.36 6.18
C TYR A 110 -1.90 3.01 6.90
N PRO A 111 -1.51 3.01 8.19
CA PRO A 111 -1.27 1.79 8.94
C PRO A 111 -2.57 1.00 9.16
N PHE A 112 -2.60 -0.26 8.72
CA PHE A 112 -3.78 -1.14 8.74
C PHE A 112 -4.39 -1.41 10.13
N LEU A 113 -3.66 -1.14 11.23
CA LEU A 113 -4.09 -1.38 12.62
C LEU A 113 -4.26 -0.10 13.44
N SER A 114 -4.16 1.08 12.82
CA SER A 114 -4.26 2.33 13.59
C SER A 114 -5.65 2.56 14.19
N HIS A 115 -6.71 2.10 13.52
CA HIS A 115 -8.06 2.19 14.05
C HIS A 115 -8.16 1.55 15.44
N ASP A 116 -7.78 0.28 15.55
CA ASP A 116 -7.85 -0.46 16.82
C ASP A 116 -6.86 0.09 17.85
N PHE A 117 -5.67 0.50 17.42
CA PHE A 117 -4.69 1.14 18.29
C PHE A 117 -5.22 2.43 18.91
N PHE A 118 -5.84 3.31 18.10
CA PHE A 118 -6.40 4.56 18.60
C PHE A 118 -7.59 4.31 19.53
N ASN A 119 -8.48 3.38 19.18
CA ASN A 119 -9.59 3.00 20.05
C ASN A 119 -9.09 2.52 21.43
N TYR A 120 -8.11 1.62 21.48
CA TYR A 120 -7.55 1.18 22.75
C TYR A 120 -6.87 2.30 23.54
N MET A 121 -6.18 3.23 22.88
CA MET A 121 -5.58 4.38 23.55
C MET A 121 -6.64 5.30 24.17
N PHE A 122 -7.75 5.54 23.46
CA PHE A 122 -8.85 6.36 23.97
C PHE A 122 -9.61 5.65 25.08
N ASP A 123 -9.92 4.35 24.92
CA ASP A 123 -10.58 3.53 25.94
C ASP A 123 -9.75 3.45 27.22
N ALA A 124 -8.43 3.26 27.09
CA ALA A 124 -7.52 3.27 28.23
C ALA A 124 -7.56 4.62 28.96
N LYS A 125 -7.64 5.74 28.25
CA LYS A 125 -7.79 7.07 28.86
C LYS A 125 -9.15 7.22 29.56
N ILE A 126 -10.24 6.73 28.96
CA ILE A 126 -11.58 6.76 29.56
C ILE A 126 -11.59 5.98 30.89
N LEU A 127 -10.98 4.79 30.90
CA LEU A 127 -10.89 3.96 32.09
C LEU A 127 -9.96 4.54 33.16
N THR A 128 -8.75 4.96 32.79
CA THR A 128 -7.70 5.33 33.75
C THR A 128 -7.78 6.77 34.23
N PHE A 129 -8.13 7.72 33.35
CA PHE A 129 -8.19 9.13 33.69
C PHE A 129 -9.58 9.56 34.12
N TYR A 130 -10.62 9.09 33.41
CA TYR A 130 -12.00 9.50 33.70
C TYR A 130 -12.75 8.51 34.61
N GLY A 131 -12.20 7.33 34.87
CA GLY A 131 -12.83 6.31 35.73
C GLY A 131 -14.16 5.80 35.20
N LYS A 132 -14.41 5.96 33.89
CA LYS A 132 -15.65 5.53 33.24
C LYS A 132 -15.41 4.22 32.51
N ASN A 133 -16.47 3.44 32.37
CA ASN A 133 -16.43 2.31 31.45
C ASN A 133 -16.42 2.87 30.00
N PRO A 134 -15.45 2.48 29.15
CA PRO A 134 -15.44 2.86 27.74
C PRO A 134 -16.72 2.48 27.00
#